data_AF-A0A9R0T9E6-F1
#
_entry.id   AF-A0A9R0T9E6-F1
#
_cell.length_a   1.000
_cell.length_b   1.000
_cell.length_c   1.000
_cell.angle_alpha   90.00
_cell.angle_beta   90.00
_cell.angle_gamma   90.00
#
_symmetry.space_group_name_H-M   'P 1'
#
loop_
_entity.id
_entity.type
_entity.pdbx_description
1 polymer ?
#
loop_
_entity_poly.entity_id
_entity_poly.type
_entity_poly.pdbx_seq_one_letter_code
_entity_poly.pdbx_strand_id
1 'polypeptide(L)'
;MGTRRRGGGMPGAAPLLLLACCCFCVWPHNQILVAATTDATDLTALNTLFTSLNSPGQLKGWQVNGGDPCGESWQGITCSGSSVTAIKLPSLGLSGNLGYNMNTMSSLVEIDMSQNSLGGGQAIQYNLPTAKLERLNLAGNQFGGQIPYSIFSMNNLKYLNLNHNQLQGKMTDVFSNLGSLTTVDLSFNSLTGDLPEGLSSLSSVKTLYLQNNQLTGSINVLADLPLSDLNVANNRFTGWIPSQLKKINSLQTDGNSWTSGPAPPPPPFTAPPSNRRKSPAKKDSGSSSSDGKSGISGGAVAGIVISLLVVGAIIAFFVIKRKRKSKREEHFEQHQPFTSFPSNEVKDMKPYEESTTIDVDSLASPASVGLKPPAKIERNKSFDDDDDFSSKPVARKNNTKPIKAVVYSVADLQIATDSFSMDNLVGEGTFGRVYRSQFNDGKVLAVKKLDCTVIPFQSSEDFVELVSNISILHHPNLNELVGYCMEHGQHLLVYDFHRNGSLHDLLHLSDEYSKPLSWNSRIKIALGSARALEYLHEVCSPSVVHKNFKSSNILLDSEYNPHVSDAGLASFIPDAEFRLRNRVPGALPQRWT
;
A
#
# COMPACT_ATOMS: atom_id res chain seq x y z
N MET A 1 -3.93 -88.60 44.15
CA MET A 1 -5.21 -88.97 43.51
C MET A 1 -5.36 -88.13 42.23
N GLY A 2 -5.81 -88.62 41.07
CA GLY A 2 -5.99 -90.02 40.67
C GLY A 2 -6.68 -90.19 39.31
N THR A 3 -5.96 -90.74 38.32
CA THR A 3 -6.46 -91.34 37.04
C THR A 3 -7.15 -90.40 36.01
N ARG A 4 -7.12 -90.62 34.68
CA ARG A 4 -6.41 -91.60 33.79
C ARG A 4 -6.39 -91.10 32.32
N ARG A 5 -5.37 -91.52 31.55
CA ARG A 5 -5.35 -92.07 30.14
C ARG A 5 -6.49 -91.69 29.14
N ARG A 6 -6.28 -91.55 27.82
CA ARG A 6 -5.21 -91.83 26.80
C ARG A 6 -5.46 -90.86 25.61
N GLY A 7 -4.55 -90.47 24.72
CA GLY A 7 -3.73 -91.27 23.78
C GLY A 7 -4.56 -91.71 22.55
N GLY A 8 -4.18 -91.54 21.28
CA GLY A 8 -2.99 -90.90 20.66
C GLY A 8 -2.93 -91.25 19.14
N GLY A 9 -2.10 -90.56 18.33
CA GLY A 9 -1.95 -90.89 16.90
C GLY A 9 -1.13 -89.89 16.06
N MET A 10 -0.11 -90.40 15.36
CA MET A 10 0.70 -89.80 14.28
C MET A 10 0.54 -90.73 13.02
N PRO A 11 1.14 -90.53 11.81
CA PRO A 11 2.24 -89.61 11.42
C PRO A 11 2.20 -88.97 10.00
N GLY A 12 3.15 -88.04 9.74
CA GLY A 12 3.70 -87.70 8.39
C GLY A 12 2.80 -86.90 7.44
N ALA A 13 3.31 -86.27 6.36
CA ALA A 13 4.68 -85.88 5.98
C ALA A 13 4.62 -84.63 5.06
N ALA A 14 5.75 -84.03 4.68
CA ALA A 14 5.82 -82.70 4.00
C ALA A 14 6.35 -82.81 2.54
N PRO A 15 6.81 -81.74 1.85
CA PRO A 15 6.36 -80.32 1.76
C PRO A 15 6.10 -79.87 0.30
N LEU A 16 5.68 -78.62 0.06
CA LEU A 16 6.08 -77.80 -1.12
C LEU A 16 5.71 -76.31 -0.98
N LEU A 17 6.45 -75.42 -1.65
CA LEU A 17 6.20 -73.97 -1.70
C LEU A 17 5.28 -73.60 -2.87
N LEU A 18 4.52 -72.50 -2.74
CA LEU A 18 4.36 -71.46 -3.77
C LEU A 18 3.68 -70.19 -3.20
N LEU A 19 3.79 -69.07 -3.91
CA LEU A 19 3.56 -67.70 -3.42
C LEU A 19 2.14 -67.41 -2.89
N ALA A 20 2.07 -66.59 -1.83
CA ALA A 20 0.87 -65.85 -1.45
C ALA A 20 1.07 -64.35 -1.75
N CYS A 21 0.32 -63.79 -2.69
CA CYS A 21 0.30 -62.35 -2.97
C CYS A 21 -0.58 -61.60 -1.96
N CYS A 22 -0.18 -60.40 -1.58
CA CYS A 22 -0.86 -59.60 -0.57
C CYS A 22 -2.12 -58.92 -1.11
N CYS A 23 -3.26 -59.10 -0.44
CA CYS A 23 -4.45 -58.26 -0.57
C CYS A 23 -4.96 -57.90 0.83
N PHE A 24 -4.43 -56.82 1.41
CA PHE A 24 -4.98 -56.25 2.63
C PHE A 24 -6.25 -55.45 2.30
N CYS A 25 -7.41 -56.00 2.65
CA CYS A 25 -8.68 -55.29 2.60
C CYS A 25 -8.76 -54.23 3.71
N VAL A 26 -8.04 -53.11 3.55
CA VAL A 26 -8.24 -51.92 4.39
C VAL A 26 -9.64 -51.39 4.12
N TRP A 27 -10.52 -51.49 5.12
CA TRP A 27 -11.84 -50.87 5.04
C TRP A 27 -11.67 -49.35 4.89
N PRO A 28 -12.31 -48.69 3.91
CA PRO A 28 -12.36 -47.25 3.89
C PRO A 28 -13.11 -46.79 5.14
N HIS A 29 -12.43 -46.04 6.02
CA HIS A 29 -13.14 -45.18 6.95
C HIS A 29 -13.93 -44.18 6.10
N ASN A 30 -15.26 -44.27 6.15
CA ASN A 30 -16.11 -43.15 5.77
C ASN A 30 -15.84 -42.02 6.77
N GLN A 31 -14.83 -41.21 6.49
CA GLN A 31 -14.75 -39.88 7.06
C GLN A 31 -16.01 -39.15 6.58
N ILE A 32 -16.93 -38.92 7.51
CA ILE A 32 -18.04 -38.00 7.28
C ILE A 32 -17.40 -36.61 7.23
N LEU A 33 -16.98 -36.21 6.03
CA LEU A 33 -16.63 -34.84 5.70
C LEU A 33 -17.91 -34.01 5.84
N VAL A 34 -18.14 -33.52 7.05
CA VAL A 34 -19.06 -32.41 7.29
C VAL A 34 -18.47 -31.21 6.56
N ALA A 35 -18.95 -30.96 5.35
CA ALA A 35 -18.55 -29.80 4.57
C ALA A 35 -18.95 -28.55 5.36
N ALA A 36 -17.98 -27.69 5.66
CA ALA A 36 -18.26 -26.41 6.30
C ALA A 36 -19.18 -25.58 5.38
N THR A 37 -20.18 -24.93 5.96
CA THR A 37 -21.12 -24.09 5.21
C THR A 37 -20.41 -22.84 4.72
N THR A 38 -19.59 -22.21 5.57
CA THR A 38 -18.85 -20.98 5.25
C THR A 38 -17.66 -21.22 4.30
N ASP A 39 -17.44 -20.36 3.31
CA ASP A 39 -16.25 -20.35 2.43
C ASP A 39 -14.95 -20.24 3.23
N ALA A 40 -13.84 -20.82 2.76
CA ALA A 40 -12.60 -20.94 3.53
C ALA A 40 -11.77 -19.64 3.63
N THR A 41 -11.72 -18.82 2.58
CA THR A 41 -11.00 -17.52 2.60
C THR A 41 -11.71 -16.53 3.51
N ASP A 42 -13.02 -16.61 3.42
CA ASP A 42 -13.99 -15.98 4.24
C ASP A 42 -13.81 -16.49 5.70
N LEU A 43 -13.84 -17.81 5.96
CA LEU A 43 -13.47 -18.48 7.22
C LEU A 43 -11.99 -18.23 7.65
N THR A 44 -11.25 -17.31 7.03
CA THR A 44 -9.89 -16.90 7.43
C THR A 44 -9.80 -15.48 8.02
N ALA A 45 -10.91 -14.75 8.27
CA ALA A 45 -10.85 -13.38 8.83
C ALA A 45 -11.65 -12.92 10.13
N LEU A 46 -12.57 -13.68 10.79
CA LEU A 46 -13.50 -13.37 11.96
C LEU A 46 -12.78 -13.74 13.19
N ASN A 47 -12.14 -14.89 13.27
CA ASN A 47 -11.21 -15.14 14.33
C ASN A 47 -10.05 -14.10 14.21
N THR A 48 -9.74 -13.60 12.99
CA THR A 48 -8.83 -12.45 12.71
C THR A 48 -9.44 -11.07 13.01
N LEU A 49 -10.76 -10.99 13.22
CA LEU A 49 -11.43 -9.88 13.87
C LEU A 49 -11.57 -10.13 15.38
N PHE A 50 -11.68 -11.37 15.85
CA PHE A 50 -12.12 -11.77 17.18
C PHE A 50 -10.98 -11.62 18.18
N THR A 51 -9.72 -11.99 17.87
CA THR A 51 -8.61 -11.43 18.68
C THR A 51 -8.42 -9.95 18.46
N SER A 52 -8.65 -9.42 17.26
CA SER A 52 -8.51 -7.97 17.07
C SER A 52 -9.49 -7.20 17.98
N LEU A 53 -10.64 -7.80 18.32
CA LEU A 53 -11.63 -7.37 19.31
C LEU A 53 -11.30 -7.80 20.77
N ASN A 54 -10.12 -8.37 21.03
CA ASN A 54 -9.64 -8.95 22.30
C ASN A 54 -10.37 -10.21 22.81
N SER A 55 -10.72 -11.14 21.91
CA SER A 55 -11.39 -12.42 22.22
C SER A 55 -12.68 -12.28 23.08
N PRO A 56 -13.60 -11.37 22.72
CA PRO A 56 -14.71 -10.94 23.56
C PRO A 56 -15.70 -12.07 23.84
N GLY A 57 -15.65 -12.63 25.05
CA GLY A 57 -16.52 -13.73 25.49
C GLY A 57 -18.03 -13.40 25.48
N GLN A 58 -18.43 -12.15 25.26
CA GLN A 58 -19.82 -11.77 25.02
C GLN A 58 -20.35 -12.09 23.60
N LEU A 59 -19.49 -12.49 22.64
CA LEU A 59 -19.91 -12.87 21.29
C LEU A 59 -20.31 -14.35 21.22
N LYS A 60 -21.62 -14.61 21.22
CA LYS A 60 -22.16 -15.98 21.23
C LYS A 60 -21.90 -16.72 19.91
N GLY A 61 -21.47 -17.97 20.03
CA GLY A 61 -21.16 -18.87 18.91
C GLY A 61 -19.76 -18.68 18.31
N TRP A 62 -19.07 -17.57 18.58
CA TRP A 62 -17.74 -17.32 18.03
C TRP A 62 -16.69 -18.22 18.68
N GLN A 63 -15.88 -18.90 17.87
CA GLN A 63 -14.93 -19.92 18.33
C GLN A 63 -13.46 -19.55 18.08
N VAL A 64 -12.55 -20.33 18.64
CA VAL A 64 -11.10 -20.13 18.60
C VAL A 64 -10.50 -21.18 17.67
N ASN A 65 -9.94 -20.78 16.52
CA ASN A 65 -9.45 -21.72 15.47
C ASN A 65 -10.50 -22.76 15.03
N GLY A 66 -11.75 -22.36 14.80
CA GLY A 66 -12.78 -23.28 14.30
C GLY A 66 -14.18 -22.68 14.21
N GLY A 67 -15.17 -23.57 14.14
CA GLY A 67 -16.59 -23.30 13.93
C GLY A 67 -16.95 -22.98 12.48
N ASP A 68 -18.22 -22.68 12.25
CA ASP A 68 -18.80 -22.40 10.93
C ASP A 68 -19.79 -21.22 11.05
N PRO A 69 -19.36 -19.97 10.80
CA PRO A 69 -20.15 -18.77 11.05
C PRO A 69 -21.56 -18.77 10.45
N CYS A 70 -21.71 -19.37 9.26
CA CYS A 70 -23.00 -19.57 8.61
C CYS A 70 -23.78 -20.77 9.17
N GLY A 71 -23.14 -21.93 9.33
CA GLY A 71 -23.81 -23.16 9.82
C GLY A 71 -24.23 -23.09 11.30
N GLU A 72 -23.43 -22.42 12.13
CA GLU A 72 -23.61 -22.26 13.58
C GLU A 72 -24.31 -20.93 13.95
N SER A 73 -24.63 -20.07 12.97
CA SER A 73 -25.33 -18.79 13.18
C SER A 73 -24.66 -17.86 14.21
N TRP A 74 -23.39 -17.51 13.98
CA TRP A 74 -22.61 -16.69 14.92
C TRP A 74 -23.24 -15.32 15.19
N GLN A 75 -23.10 -14.80 16.42
CA GLN A 75 -23.74 -13.55 16.82
C GLN A 75 -23.31 -12.38 15.93
N GLY A 76 -24.29 -11.64 15.39
CA GLY A 76 -24.07 -10.49 14.53
C GLY A 76 -23.69 -10.84 13.08
N ILE A 77 -23.65 -12.13 12.74
CA ILE A 77 -23.29 -12.65 11.43
C ILE A 77 -24.55 -13.02 10.66
N THR A 78 -24.61 -12.62 9.40
CA THR A 78 -25.68 -12.96 8.44
C THR A 78 -25.02 -13.67 7.26
N CYS A 79 -25.69 -14.60 6.56
CA CYS A 79 -25.13 -15.32 5.40
C CYS A 79 -26.07 -15.38 4.19
N SER A 80 -25.50 -15.76 3.03
CA SER A 80 -26.18 -16.00 1.75
C SER A 80 -25.43 -17.09 0.98
N GLY A 81 -25.92 -18.33 1.04
CA GLY A 81 -25.12 -19.48 0.64
C GLY A 81 -23.95 -19.66 1.61
N SER A 82 -22.75 -19.92 1.09
CA SER A 82 -21.53 -20.13 1.87
C SER A 82 -20.88 -18.85 2.39
N SER A 83 -21.50 -17.69 2.21
CA SER A 83 -20.80 -16.42 2.38
C SER A 83 -21.55 -15.52 3.40
N VAL A 84 -20.85 -15.04 4.42
CA VAL A 84 -21.22 -14.03 5.43
C VAL A 84 -21.39 -12.63 4.85
N THR A 85 -22.63 -12.17 4.89
CA THR A 85 -23.17 -11.00 4.23
C THR A 85 -23.04 -9.71 5.04
N ALA A 86 -23.07 -9.80 6.36
CA ALA A 86 -22.94 -8.63 7.22
C ALA A 86 -22.24 -8.99 8.53
N ILE A 87 -21.51 -8.02 9.07
CA ILE A 87 -20.99 -8.04 10.45
C ILE A 87 -21.70 -6.92 11.20
N LYS A 88 -22.54 -7.26 12.18
CA LYS A 88 -23.34 -6.31 12.96
C LYS A 88 -23.16 -6.55 14.45
N LEU A 89 -22.22 -5.82 15.04
CA LEU A 89 -21.82 -5.91 16.44
C LEU A 89 -21.91 -4.56 17.21
N PRO A 90 -22.95 -3.73 17.01
CA PRO A 90 -23.02 -2.44 17.68
C PRO A 90 -23.31 -2.59 19.19
N SER A 91 -22.80 -1.65 20.00
CA SER A 91 -23.13 -1.53 21.43
C SER A 91 -22.79 -2.75 22.31
N LEU A 92 -21.73 -3.50 21.97
CA LEU A 92 -21.33 -4.73 22.68
C LEU A 92 -20.10 -4.56 23.60
N GLY A 93 -19.60 -3.33 23.78
CA GLY A 93 -18.44 -3.04 24.63
C GLY A 93 -17.13 -3.68 24.13
N LEU A 94 -17.02 -3.93 22.83
CA LEU A 94 -15.87 -4.56 22.21
C LEU A 94 -14.67 -3.60 22.23
N SER A 95 -13.44 -4.12 22.29
CA SER A 95 -12.22 -3.30 22.43
C SER A 95 -11.13 -3.79 21.49
N GLY A 96 -10.19 -2.93 21.06
CA GLY A 96 -9.10 -3.35 20.17
C GLY A 96 -9.22 -2.74 18.78
N ASN A 97 -9.18 -3.52 17.70
CA ASN A 97 -9.15 -3.03 16.32
C ASN A 97 -9.90 -3.96 15.33
N LEU A 98 -9.87 -3.62 14.04
CA LEU A 98 -10.37 -4.45 12.94
C LEU A 98 -9.34 -5.51 12.51
N GLY A 99 -9.71 -6.40 11.58
CA GLY A 99 -8.86 -7.49 11.08
C GLY A 99 -8.02 -7.09 9.86
N TYR A 100 -6.71 -7.38 9.91
CA TYR A 100 -5.75 -6.97 8.87
C TYR A 100 -5.97 -7.59 7.49
N ASN A 101 -6.84 -8.60 7.37
CA ASN A 101 -7.20 -9.26 6.12
C ASN A 101 -8.68 -9.11 5.74
N MET A 102 -9.44 -8.18 6.35
CA MET A 102 -10.86 -7.99 6.00
C MET A 102 -11.08 -7.62 4.52
N ASN A 103 -10.05 -7.21 3.78
CA ASN A 103 -10.09 -7.03 2.33
C ASN A 103 -10.27 -8.34 1.55
N THR A 104 -10.11 -9.52 2.15
CA THR A 104 -10.42 -10.81 1.49
C THR A 104 -11.92 -11.11 1.44
N MET A 105 -12.76 -10.37 2.18
CA MET A 105 -14.22 -10.47 2.16
C MET A 105 -14.82 -9.96 0.84
N SER A 106 -14.51 -10.65 -0.26
CA SER A 106 -14.67 -10.20 -1.65
C SER A 106 -16.06 -9.65 -1.99
N SER A 107 -17.08 -10.07 -1.26
CA SER A 107 -18.47 -9.73 -1.55
C SER A 107 -19.14 -8.79 -0.52
N LEU A 108 -18.51 -8.36 0.58
CA LEU A 108 -19.24 -7.77 1.74
C LEU A 108 -19.98 -6.46 1.42
N VAL A 109 -21.17 -6.25 2.01
CA VAL A 109 -21.99 -5.03 1.87
C VAL A 109 -22.07 -4.19 3.15
N GLU A 110 -22.16 -4.80 4.35
CA GLU A 110 -22.40 -4.05 5.59
C GLU A 110 -21.48 -4.45 6.75
N ILE A 111 -20.80 -3.44 7.29
CA ILE A 111 -20.07 -3.49 8.57
C ILE A 111 -20.73 -2.48 9.51
N ASP A 112 -21.24 -2.96 10.64
CA ASP A 112 -21.61 -2.12 11.78
C ASP A 112 -20.88 -2.59 13.04
N MET A 113 -19.94 -1.77 13.48
CA MET A 113 -19.14 -1.97 14.70
C MET A 113 -19.33 -0.78 15.67
N SER A 114 -20.43 -0.04 15.55
CA SER A 114 -20.62 1.24 16.23
C SER A 114 -20.85 1.12 17.75
N GLN A 115 -20.60 2.20 18.50
CA GLN A 115 -20.76 2.26 19.95
C GLN A 115 -19.94 1.18 20.69
N ASN A 116 -18.64 1.14 20.43
CA ASN A 116 -17.68 0.22 21.03
C ASN A 116 -16.41 1.00 21.47
N SER A 117 -15.34 0.31 21.83
CA SER A 117 -14.04 0.86 22.22
C SER A 117 -12.93 0.42 21.26
N LEU A 118 -13.20 0.44 19.96
CA LEU A 118 -12.27 0.05 18.90
C LEU A 118 -11.36 1.21 18.47
N GLY A 119 -10.21 0.90 17.89
CA GLY A 119 -9.17 1.85 17.51
C GLY A 119 -8.11 2.05 18.59
N GLY A 120 -8.50 2.39 19.83
CA GLY A 120 -7.54 2.66 20.92
C GLY A 120 -6.53 3.77 20.60
N GLY A 121 -6.99 4.83 19.92
CA GLY A 121 -6.17 5.91 19.37
C GLY A 121 -5.47 5.59 18.04
N GLN A 122 -5.53 4.34 17.56
CA GLN A 122 -4.91 3.93 16.30
C GLN A 122 -5.80 4.21 15.08
N ALA A 123 -5.17 4.30 13.91
CA ALA A 123 -5.87 4.48 12.64
C ALA A 123 -6.82 3.32 12.31
N ILE A 124 -7.91 3.65 11.61
CA ILE A 124 -8.72 2.65 10.89
C ILE A 124 -7.80 1.98 9.88
N GLN A 125 -7.75 0.65 9.89
CA GLN A 125 -6.89 -0.14 8.99
C GLN A 125 -7.31 0.09 7.53
N TYR A 126 -6.33 0.14 6.61
CA TYR A 126 -6.62 0.32 5.18
C TYR A 126 -7.19 -0.95 4.53
N ASN A 127 -6.99 -2.13 5.14
CA ASN A 127 -7.45 -3.45 4.68
C ASN A 127 -8.98 -3.69 4.80
N LEU A 128 -9.82 -2.68 4.53
CA LEU A 128 -11.27 -2.86 4.48
C LEU A 128 -11.70 -3.47 3.13
N PRO A 129 -12.79 -4.25 3.08
CA PRO A 129 -13.33 -4.75 1.82
C PRO A 129 -13.96 -3.61 1.01
N THR A 130 -13.46 -3.39 -0.20
CA THR A 130 -13.89 -2.28 -1.08
C THR A 130 -14.86 -2.71 -2.19
N ALA A 131 -14.89 -4.01 -2.54
CA ALA A 131 -15.50 -4.48 -3.78
C ALA A 131 -17.03 -4.33 -3.85
N LYS A 132 -17.77 -4.63 -2.78
CA LYS A 132 -19.24 -4.52 -2.73
C LYS A 132 -19.78 -3.71 -1.54
N LEU A 133 -18.92 -3.06 -0.74
CA LEU A 133 -19.35 -2.45 0.52
C LEU A 133 -20.27 -1.24 0.29
N GLU A 134 -21.50 -1.30 0.79
CA GLU A 134 -22.48 -0.22 0.68
C GLU A 134 -22.69 0.54 2.00
N ARG A 135 -22.39 -0.09 3.14
CA ARG A 135 -22.63 0.47 4.48
C ARG A 135 -21.43 0.22 5.40
N LEU A 136 -20.77 1.29 5.84
CA LEU A 136 -19.70 1.27 6.83
C LEU A 136 -20.10 2.16 8.02
N ASN A 137 -20.30 1.54 9.18
CA ASN A 137 -20.62 2.22 10.44
C ASN A 137 -19.58 1.87 11.53
N LEU A 138 -18.68 2.82 11.80
CA LEU A 138 -17.68 2.76 12.88
C LEU A 138 -17.92 3.87 13.94
N ALA A 139 -19.09 4.51 13.91
CA ALA A 139 -19.53 5.57 14.83
C ALA A 139 -19.31 5.22 16.31
N GLY A 140 -18.98 6.19 17.16
CA GLY A 140 -18.85 5.99 18.61
C GLY A 140 -17.77 4.95 18.96
N ASN A 141 -16.52 5.28 18.65
CA ASN A 141 -15.34 4.44 18.90
C ASN A 141 -14.13 5.32 19.28
N GLN A 142 -12.94 4.73 19.29
CA GLN A 142 -11.67 5.37 19.66
C GLN A 142 -10.66 5.33 18.48
N PHE A 143 -11.12 5.32 17.23
CA PHE A 143 -10.22 5.36 16.06
C PHE A 143 -9.58 6.74 15.93
N GLY A 144 -8.25 6.79 15.91
CA GLY A 144 -7.44 7.99 15.70
C GLY A 144 -6.84 8.05 14.29
N GLY A 145 -5.77 8.83 14.11
CA GLY A 145 -5.07 8.92 12.82
C GLY A 145 -5.91 9.52 11.69
N GLN A 146 -5.50 9.32 10.44
CA GLN A 146 -6.24 9.79 9.26
C GLN A 146 -7.29 8.79 8.80
N ILE A 147 -8.32 9.27 8.08
CA ILE A 147 -9.26 8.41 7.36
C ILE A 147 -8.48 7.68 6.24
N PRO A 148 -8.45 6.33 6.20
CA PRO A 148 -7.66 5.60 5.23
C PRO A 148 -8.22 5.75 3.80
N TYR A 149 -7.30 5.88 2.84
CA TYR A 149 -7.65 6.12 1.43
C TYR A 149 -8.55 5.04 0.80
N SER A 150 -8.54 3.82 1.34
CA SER A 150 -9.37 2.70 0.88
C SER A 150 -10.86 2.90 1.13
N ILE A 151 -11.27 3.76 2.08
CA ILE A 151 -12.68 4.17 2.21
C ILE A 151 -13.11 4.99 0.99
N PHE A 152 -12.20 5.75 0.40
CA PHE A 152 -12.47 6.60 -0.77
C PHE A 152 -12.42 5.85 -2.12
N SER A 153 -12.02 4.57 -2.13
CA SER A 153 -12.13 3.68 -3.31
C SER A 153 -13.33 2.72 -3.25
N MET A 154 -14.21 2.87 -2.26
CA MET A 154 -15.44 2.07 -2.12
C MET A 154 -16.56 2.60 -3.04
N ASN A 155 -16.44 2.38 -4.34
CA ASN A 155 -17.37 2.92 -5.36
C ASN A 155 -18.86 2.57 -5.11
N ASN A 156 -19.14 1.49 -4.39
CA ASN A 156 -20.48 1.03 -4.03
C ASN A 156 -21.02 1.63 -2.71
N LEU A 157 -20.22 2.42 -1.98
CA LEU A 157 -20.56 2.92 -0.65
C LEU A 157 -21.72 3.93 -0.70
N LYS A 158 -22.79 3.66 0.04
CA LYS A 158 -24.01 4.47 0.14
C LYS A 158 -24.14 5.16 1.50
N TYR A 159 -23.58 4.56 2.55
CA TYR A 159 -23.60 5.08 3.91
C TYR A 159 -22.21 4.94 4.54
N LEU A 160 -21.65 6.07 4.97
CA LEU A 160 -20.42 6.16 5.74
C LEU A 160 -20.70 6.90 7.05
N ASN A 161 -20.46 6.26 8.19
CA ASN A 161 -20.49 6.93 9.48
C ASN A 161 -19.24 6.57 10.30
N LEU A 162 -18.42 7.59 10.57
CA LEU A 162 -17.20 7.56 11.38
C LEU A 162 -17.28 8.56 12.55
N ASN A 163 -18.49 8.98 12.95
CA ASN A 163 -18.69 10.02 13.96
C ASN A 163 -18.21 9.59 15.36
N HIS A 164 -18.06 10.55 16.28
CA HIS A 164 -17.65 10.30 17.67
C HIS A 164 -16.41 9.38 17.75
N ASN A 165 -15.31 9.84 17.17
CA ASN A 165 -14.02 9.17 17.13
C ASN A 165 -12.89 10.20 17.39
N GLN A 166 -11.64 9.82 17.16
CA GLN A 166 -10.44 10.64 17.38
C GLN A 166 -9.73 10.98 16.05
N LEU A 167 -10.42 10.89 14.92
CA LEU A 167 -9.86 11.03 13.58
C LEU A 167 -9.32 12.45 13.35
N GLN A 168 -8.15 12.56 12.73
CA GLN A 168 -7.35 13.78 12.62
C GLN A 168 -6.67 13.93 11.25
N GLY A 169 -6.00 15.06 11.03
CA GLY A 169 -5.34 15.37 9.75
C GLY A 169 -6.34 15.92 8.71
N LYS A 170 -5.96 15.91 7.44
CA LYS A 170 -6.76 16.52 6.36
C LYS A 170 -7.55 15.47 5.59
N MET A 171 -8.75 15.85 5.16
CA MET A 171 -9.45 15.13 4.10
C MET A 171 -8.73 15.41 2.76
N THR A 172 -8.15 14.37 2.16
CA THR A 172 -7.46 14.46 0.87
C THR A 172 -8.43 14.37 -0.31
N ASP A 173 -7.97 14.77 -1.48
CA ASP A 173 -8.80 14.88 -2.69
C ASP A 173 -9.04 13.52 -3.37
N VAL A 174 -9.86 12.68 -2.72
CA VAL A 174 -10.06 11.26 -3.11
C VAL A 174 -11.55 10.88 -3.24
N PHE A 175 -12.49 11.77 -2.88
CA PHE A 175 -13.94 11.51 -2.95
C PHE A 175 -14.50 11.30 -4.38
N SER A 176 -13.69 11.52 -5.41
CA SER A 176 -14.05 11.59 -6.83
C SER A 176 -14.79 10.38 -7.39
N ASN A 177 -14.67 9.20 -6.77
CA ASN A 177 -15.33 7.96 -7.21
C ASN A 177 -16.55 7.57 -6.35
N LEU A 178 -16.85 8.30 -5.27
CA LEU A 178 -17.89 7.95 -4.29
C LEU A 178 -19.28 8.49 -4.63
N GLY A 179 -19.63 8.55 -5.92
CA GLY A 179 -20.91 9.08 -6.41
C GLY A 179 -22.15 8.35 -5.87
N SER A 180 -21.98 7.14 -5.33
CA SER A 180 -23.03 6.33 -4.67
C SER A 180 -23.41 6.81 -3.26
N LEU A 181 -22.60 7.64 -2.59
CA LEU A 181 -22.82 8.04 -1.20
C LEU A 181 -24.09 8.88 -1.05
N THR A 182 -24.99 8.46 -0.15
CA THR A 182 -26.21 9.19 0.21
C THR A 182 -26.10 9.83 1.61
N THR A 183 -25.37 9.19 2.52
CA THR A 183 -25.17 9.64 3.90
C THR A 183 -23.69 9.60 4.26
N VAL A 184 -23.17 10.72 4.76
CA VAL A 184 -21.80 10.86 5.26
C VAL A 184 -21.82 11.56 6.61
N ASP A 185 -21.33 10.90 7.65
CA ASP A 185 -21.16 11.49 8.98
C ASP A 185 -19.74 11.29 9.49
N LEU A 186 -19.03 12.41 9.64
CA LEU A 186 -17.66 12.53 10.16
C LEU A 186 -17.63 13.44 11.40
N SER A 187 -18.79 13.77 11.98
CA SER A 187 -18.92 14.71 13.09
C SER A 187 -18.27 14.21 14.39
N PHE A 188 -17.99 15.12 15.32
CA PHE A 188 -17.32 14.82 16.60
C PHE A 188 -16.00 14.05 16.40
N ASN A 189 -15.06 14.72 15.73
CA ASN A 189 -13.70 14.24 15.47
C ASN A 189 -12.72 15.42 15.59
N SER A 190 -11.45 15.23 15.19
CA SER A 190 -10.40 16.27 15.13
C SER A 190 -9.88 16.51 13.71
N LEU A 191 -10.74 16.37 12.70
CA LEU A 191 -10.38 16.61 11.29
C LEU A 191 -10.04 18.09 11.07
N THR A 192 -9.05 18.36 10.22
CA THR A 192 -8.44 19.69 10.01
C THR A 192 -8.34 20.03 8.52
N GLY A 193 -8.10 21.30 8.21
CA GLY A 193 -7.92 21.73 6.83
C GLY A 193 -9.24 21.91 6.07
N ASP A 194 -9.11 22.31 4.81
CA ASP A 194 -10.24 22.73 3.98
C ASP A 194 -10.98 21.52 3.38
N LEU A 195 -12.22 21.75 2.94
CA LEU A 195 -13.00 20.72 2.23
C LEU A 195 -12.40 20.48 0.83
N PRO A 196 -12.01 19.24 0.46
CA PRO A 196 -11.41 18.95 -0.83
C PRO A 196 -12.41 19.03 -2.00
N GLU A 197 -11.94 19.44 -3.19
CA GLU A 197 -12.78 19.68 -4.37
C GLU A 197 -13.57 18.43 -4.81
N GLY A 198 -13.00 17.23 -4.64
CA GLY A 198 -13.65 15.95 -4.94
C GLY A 198 -14.95 15.69 -4.18
N LEU A 199 -15.27 16.42 -3.10
CA LEU A 199 -16.60 16.35 -2.46
C LEU A 199 -17.72 16.76 -3.43
N SER A 200 -17.43 17.59 -4.44
CA SER A 200 -18.37 17.93 -5.52
C SER A 200 -18.82 16.72 -6.37
N SER A 201 -18.08 15.60 -6.32
CA SER A 201 -18.42 14.36 -7.05
C SER A 201 -19.45 13.48 -6.34
N LEU A 202 -19.89 13.84 -5.12
CA LEU A 202 -20.87 13.08 -4.33
C LEU A 202 -22.32 13.27 -4.85
N SER A 203 -22.57 12.93 -6.11
CA SER A 203 -23.81 13.23 -6.84
C SER A 203 -25.09 12.63 -6.26
N SER A 204 -25.00 11.64 -5.37
CA SER A 204 -26.15 11.05 -4.67
C SER A 204 -26.40 11.59 -3.25
N VAL A 205 -25.54 12.48 -2.72
CA VAL A 205 -25.56 12.82 -1.29
C VAL A 205 -26.83 13.55 -0.86
N LYS A 206 -27.35 13.18 0.32
CA LYS A 206 -28.55 13.73 0.96
C LYS A 206 -28.25 14.29 2.34
N THR A 207 -27.47 13.57 3.14
CA THR A 207 -27.13 13.94 4.51
C THR A 207 -25.61 14.02 4.66
N LEU A 208 -25.12 15.18 5.10
CA LEU A 208 -23.70 15.43 5.37
C LEU A 208 -23.51 16.08 6.74
N TYR A 209 -22.85 15.38 7.66
CA TYR A 209 -22.56 15.85 9.02
C TYR A 209 -21.04 15.94 9.23
N LEU A 210 -20.57 17.14 9.53
CA LEU A 210 -19.15 17.49 9.72
C LEU A 210 -18.91 18.24 11.05
N GLN A 211 -19.95 18.46 11.85
CA GLN A 211 -19.93 19.33 13.01
C GLN A 211 -19.00 18.85 14.14
N ASN A 212 -18.52 19.78 14.96
CA ASN A 212 -17.56 19.50 16.05
C ASN A 212 -16.27 18.86 15.50
N ASN A 213 -15.56 19.64 14.69
CA ASN A 213 -14.25 19.32 14.09
C ASN A 213 -13.37 20.60 14.07
N GLN A 214 -12.24 20.56 13.37
CA GLN A 214 -11.29 21.68 13.23
C GLN A 214 -11.10 22.09 11.76
N LEU A 215 -12.10 21.86 10.90
CA LEU A 215 -12.06 22.10 9.45
C LEU A 215 -12.05 23.61 9.13
N THR A 216 -11.35 23.99 8.06
CA THR A 216 -11.05 25.39 7.67
C THR A 216 -11.54 25.71 6.26
N GLY A 217 -11.20 26.90 5.74
CA GLY A 217 -11.52 27.30 4.38
C GLY A 217 -12.99 27.68 4.21
N SER A 218 -13.56 27.40 3.03
CA SER A 218 -14.95 27.70 2.69
C SER A 218 -15.75 26.44 2.35
N ILE A 219 -17.08 26.49 2.53
CA ILE A 219 -17.99 25.38 2.21
C ILE A 219 -18.52 25.43 0.76
N ASN A 220 -17.88 26.21 -0.13
CA ASN A 220 -18.34 26.43 -1.51
C ASN A 220 -18.45 25.15 -2.33
N VAL A 221 -17.58 24.16 -2.10
CA VAL A 221 -17.60 22.85 -2.79
C VAL A 221 -18.92 22.08 -2.57
N LEU A 222 -19.66 22.36 -1.49
CA LEU A 222 -20.93 21.73 -1.21
C LEU A 222 -22.12 22.37 -1.95
N ALA A 223 -21.94 23.55 -2.56
CA ALA A 223 -23.04 24.43 -2.96
C ALA A 223 -24.01 23.82 -3.99
N ASP A 224 -23.50 22.99 -4.89
CA ASP A 224 -24.30 22.37 -5.97
C ASP A 224 -24.58 20.88 -5.72
N LEU A 225 -24.23 20.36 -4.53
CA LEU A 225 -24.58 19.00 -4.09
C LEU A 225 -26.09 18.93 -3.75
N PRO A 226 -26.78 17.81 -4.06
CA PRO A 226 -28.23 17.71 -3.92
C PRO A 226 -28.66 17.36 -2.47
N LEU A 227 -28.01 18.00 -1.49
CA LEU A 227 -28.20 17.82 -0.06
C LEU A 227 -29.63 18.22 0.38
N SER A 228 -30.19 17.42 1.28
CA SER A 228 -31.43 17.69 2.00
C SER A 228 -31.21 17.92 3.50
N ASP A 229 -30.03 17.56 4.00
CA ASP A 229 -29.63 17.73 5.39
C ASP A 229 -28.12 18.00 5.50
N LEU A 230 -27.73 19.06 6.22
CA LEU A 230 -26.35 19.54 6.29
C LEU A 230 -26.04 20.17 7.64
N ASN A 231 -25.05 19.63 8.34
CA ASN A 231 -24.53 20.23 9.57
C ASN A 231 -23.01 20.39 9.49
N VAL A 232 -22.56 21.65 9.60
CA VAL A 232 -21.14 22.05 9.59
C VAL A 232 -20.78 22.90 10.81
N ALA A 233 -21.63 22.90 11.85
CA ALA A 233 -21.45 23.71 13.05
C ALA A 233 -20.15 23.38 13.82
N ASN A 234 -19.71 24.28 14.71
CA ASN A 234 -18.55 24.09 15.60
C ASN A 234 -17.30 23.61 14.85
N ASN A 235 -16.79 24.47 13.98
CA ASN A 235 -15.63 24.26 13.12
C ASN A 235 -14.84 25.59 12.99
N ARG A 236 -13.92 25.68 12.03
CA ARG A 236 -13.15 26.91 11.72
C ARG A 236 -13.41 27.38 10.28
N PHE A 237 -14.61 27.14 9.74
CA PHE A 237 -14.99 27.62 8.41
C PHE A 237 -15.08 29.15 8.36
N THR A 238 -14.84 29.69 7.18
CA THR A 238 -14.67 31.12 6.88
C THR A 238 -15.34 31.49 5.56
N GLY A 239 -15.42 32.79 5.25
CA GLY A 239 -16.09 33.27 4.04
C GLY A 239 -17.61 33.27 4.20
N TRP A 240 -18.33 33.01 3.11
CA TRP A 240 -19.79 33.10 3.07
C TRP A 240 -20.44 31.72 2.95
N ILE A 241 -21.61 31.56 3.57
CA ILE A 241 -22.50 30.42 3.35
C ILE A 241 -23.18 30.60 1.97
N PRO A 242 -23.00 29.68 0.99
CA PRO A 242 -23.64 29.72 -0.32
C PRO A 242 -25.16 29.85 -0.28
N SER A 243 -25.75 30.60 -1.22
CA SER A 243 -27.19 30.83 -1.27
C SER A 243 -28.00 29.59 -1.69
N GLN A 244 -27.36 28.62 -2.34
CA GLN A 244 -27.93 27.29 -2.58
C GLN A 244 -28.19 26.55 -1.25
N LEU A 245 -27.18 26.47 -0.38
CA LEU A 245 -27.25 25.71 0.88
C LEU A 245 -28.29 26.30 1.86
N LYS A 246 -28.50 27.63 1.83
CA LYS A 246 -29.53 28.32 2.64
C LYS A 246 -30.97 27.89 2.35
N LYS A 247 -31.20 27.04 1.35
CA LYS A 247 -32.50 26.42 1.04
C LYS A 247 -32.72 25.10 1.78
N ILE A 248 -31.71 24.57 2.46
CA ILE A 248 -31.76 23.33 3.25
C ILE A 248 -32.38 23.66 4.61
N ASN A 249 -33.56 23.11 4.91
CA ASN A 249 -34.34 23.48 6.10
C ASN A 249 -33.66 23.14 7.44
N SER A 250 -32.78 22.13 7.46
CA SER A 250 -32.05 21.68 8.67
C SER A 250 -30.61 22.22 8.77
N LEU A 251 -30.24 23.18 7.91
CA LEU A 251 -28.88 23.72 7.81
C LEU A 251 -28.36 24.27 9.16
N GLN A 252 -27.33 23.63 9.70
CA GLN A 252 -26.63 24.06 10.91
C GLN A 252 -25.20 24.52 10.57
N THR A 253 -24.84 25.71 11.05
CA THR A 253 -23.63 26.45 10.62
C THR A 253 -23.00 27.30 11.74
N ASP A 254 -23.59 27.30 12.93
CA ASP A 254 -23.13 28.01 14.13
C ASP A 254 -21.71 27.58 14.57
N GLY A 255 -21.09 28.33 15.50
CA GLY A 255 -19.72 28.03 15.97
C GLY A 255 -18.65 28.05 14.87
N ASN A 256 -18.75 28.97 13.91
CA ASN A 256 -17.83 29.16 12.79
C ASN A 256 -17.53 30.65 12.54
N SER A 257 -16.45 30.95 11.82
CA SER A 257 -15.94 32.31 11.59
C SER A 257 -16.42 32.91 10.25
N TRP A 258 -17.74 32.92 10.02
CA TRP A 258 -18.34 33.43 8.79
C TRP A 258 -18.16 34.94 8.62
N THR A 259 -17.96 35.38 7.37
CA THR A 259 -17.89 36.80 6.99
C THR A 259 -19.27 37.45 7.05
N SER A 260 -19.43 38.47 7.90
CA SER A 260 -20.61 39.33 7.92
C SER A 260 -20.58 40.35 6.78
N GLY A 261 -21.49 40.21 5.81
CA GLY A 261 -21.66 41.13 4.69
C GLY A 261 -22.35 40.46 3.49
N PRO A 262 -22.70 41.23 2.44
CA PRO A 262 -23.11 40.62 1.17
C PRO A 262 -21.96 39.76 0.62
N ALA A 263 -22.29 38.60 0.06
CA ALA A 263 -21.31 37.82 -0.70
C ALA A 263 -20.89 38.61 -1.95
N PRO A 264 -19.65 38.44 -2.46
CA PRO A 264 -19.24 39.06 -3.71
C PRO A 264 -20.21 38.67 -4.84
N PRO A 265 -20.52 39.58 -5.77
CA PRO A 265 -21.29 39.20 -6.95
C PRO A 265 -20.54 38.07 -7.69
N PRO A 266 -21.24 37.05 -8.19
CA PRO A 266 -20.59 35.98 -8.94
C PRO A 266 -19.87 36.58 -10.17
N PRO A 267 -18.68 36.06 -10.53
CA PRO A 267 -17.98 36.52 -11.72
C PRO A 267 -18.89 36.36 -12.95
N PRO A 268 -18.82 37.26 -13.95
CA PRO A 268 -19.74 37.26 -15.08
C PRO A 268 -19.58 35.98 -15.92
N PHE A 269 -20.51 35.03 -15.72
CA PHE A 269 -20.51 33.74 -16.39
C PHE A 269 -20.68 33.90 -17.91
N THR A 270 -19.64 33.52 -18.66
CA THR A 270 -19.75 33.23 -20.09
C THR A 270 -20.52 31.94 -20.29
N ALA A 271 -21.82 32.04 -20.57
CA ALA A 271 -22.66 30.88 -20.82
C ALA A 271 -22.21 30.11 -22.09
N PRO A 272 -22.21 28.76 -22.09
CA PRO A 272 -21.96 27.98 -23.30
C PRO A 272 -23.08 28.20 -24.33
N PRO A 273 -22.78 28.20 -25.64
CA PRO A 273 -23.73 28.59 -26.68
C PRO A 273 -24.91 27.59 -26.79
N SER A 274 -26.13 28.11 -26.64
CA SER A 274 -27.35 27.30 -26.69
C SER A 274 -27.67 26.84 -28.11
N ASN A 275 -27.39 25.58 -28.44
CA ASN A 275 -27.64 25.01 -29.76
C ASN A 275 -29.12 24.63 -29.97
N ARG A 276 -30.02 25.63 -29.91
CA ARG A 276 -31.47 25.48 -30.14
C ARG A 276 -31.76 25.24 -31.63
N ARG A 277 -31.87 23.98 -32.04
CA ARG A 277 -32.71 23.61 -33.20
C ARG A 277 -34.12 23.24 -32.73
N LYS A 278 -35.12 24.03 -33.15
CA LYS A 278 -36.53 23.56 -33.25
C LYS A 278 -36.58 22.54 -34.41
N SER A 279 -37.56 21.64 -34.58
CA SER A 279 -38.98 21.57 -34.18
C SER A 279 -39.45 20.09 -34.30
N PRO A 280 -40.75 19.74 -34.22
CA PRO A 280 -41.85 20.21 -33.38
C PRO A 280 -42.40 19.07 -32.46
N ALA A 281 -43.53 19.26 -31.79
CA ALA A 281 -44.07 18.31 -30.81
C ALA A 281 -45.04 17.25 -31.38
N LYS A 282 -45.12 16.11 -30.69
CA LYS A 282 -46.31 15.25 -30.56
C LYS A 282 -46.45 14.79 -29.10
N LYS A 283 -47.67 14.52 -28.66
CA LYS A 283 -47.97 13.75 -27.44
C LYS A 283 -48.08 12.26 -27.79
N ASP A 284 -47.87 11.37 -26.82
CA ASP A 284 -48.95 10.53 -26.26
C ASP A 284 -48.42 9.69 -25.07
N SER A 285 -49.28 8.87 -24.47
CA SER A 285 -49.12 8.23 -23.14
C SER A 285 -48.78 6.73 -23.20
N GLY A 286 -48.08 6.18 -22.20
CA GLY A 286 -47.93 4.72 -22.05
C GLY A 286 -47.15 4.26 -20.80
N SER A 287 -47.80 3.43 -20.00
CA SER A 287 -47.42 2.75 -18.73
C SER A 287 -46.15 1.88 -18.67
N SER A 288 -45.84 1.40 -17.45
CA SER A 288 -45.20 0.10 -17.07
C SER A 288 -43.70 -0.12 -17.39
N SER A 289 -42.90 -0.92 -16.66
CA SER A 289 -43.01 -1.60 -15.33
C SER A 289 -41.63 -2.20 -14.90
N SER A 290 -41.58 -3.08 -13.88
CA SER A 290 -40.40 -3.76 -13.26
C SER A 290 -39.40 -2.84 -12.52
N ASP A 291 -38.92 -3.11 -11.30
CA ASP A 291 -38.34 -4.31 -10.64
C ASP A 291 -36.87 -4.61 -11.06
N GLY A 292 -35.92 -4.82 -10.13
CA GLY A 292 -36.04 -4.73 -8.68
C GLY A 292 -34.74 -4.98 -7.87
N LYS A 293 -34.83 -4.63 -6.58
CA LYS A 293 -34.14 -5.12 -5.35
C LYS A 293 -32.73 -5.77 -5.38
N SER A 294 -31.93 -5.35 -4.38
CA SER A 294 -30.91 -6.11 -3.60
C SER A 294 -29.87 -6.94 -4.35
N GLY A 295 -28.58 -6.63 -4.20
CA GLY A 295 -27.78 -7.23 -3.12
C GLY A 295 -27.06 -8.49 -3.67
N ILE A 296 -26.20 -9.23 -2.99
CA ILE A 296 -25.79 -9.34 -1.58
C ILE A 296 -24.25 -9.49 -1.65
N SER A 297 -23.45 -8.74 -0.87
CA SER A 297 -22.90 -9.18 0.42
C SER A 297 -22.43 -10.64 0.36
N GLY A 298 -21.17 -10.99 0.44
CA GLY A 298 -20.28 -10.99 1.60
C GLY A 298 -19.96 -12.45 1.74
N GLY A 299 -18.71 -12.87 1.49
CA GLY A 299 -17.59 -12.51 2.33
C GLY A 299 -17.58 -13.47 3.52
N ALA A 300 -16.56 -13.50 4.34
CA ALA A 300 -16.66 -13.83 5.75
C ALA A 300 -15.31 -13.56 6.33
N VAL A 301 -15.32 -13.79 7.60
CA VAL A 301 -14.26 -13.56 8.51
C VAL A 301 -14.42 -14.97 9.26
N ALA A 302 -13.40 -15.87 9.40
CA ALA A 302 -13.15 -16.78 10.58
C ALA A 302 -11.71 -17.29 10.96
N GLY A 303 -10.59 -16.59 10.70
CA GLY A 303 -9.22 -17.16 10.84
C GLY A 303 -8.59 -17.34 12.25
N ILE A 304 -8.13 -16.25 12.88
CA ILE A 304 -7.07 -16.28 13.92
C ILE A 304 -7.41 -16.56 15.43
N VAL A 305 -8.02 -15.68 16.24
CA VAL A 305 -8.10 -15.65 17.75
C VAL A 305 -6.78 -15.79 18.53
N ILE A 306 -5.71 -16.29 17.95
CA ILE A 306 -4.49 -16.57 18.70
C ILE A 306 -3.56 -15.34 18.80
N SER A 307 -3.74 -14.33 17.94
CA SER A 307 -2.71 -13.32 17.68
C SER A 307 -2.44 -12.31 18.81
N LEU A 308 -3.44 -11.67 19.43
CA LEU A 308 -3.14 -10.59 20.40
C LEU A 308 -2.51 -11.10 21.70
N LEU A 309 -2.77 -12.34 22.13
CA LEU A 309 -2.08 -12.94 23.29
C LEU A 309 -0.58 -13.13 23.02
N VAL A 310 -0.21 -13.46 21.77
CA VAL A 310 1.20 -13.55 21.34
C VAL A 310 1.83 -12.16 21.22
N VAL A 311 1.13 -11.20 20.59
CA VAL A 311 1.61 -9.82 20.42
C VAL A 311 1.86 -9.11 21.75
N GLY A 312 0.98 -9.29 22.76
CA GLY A 312 1.18 -8.70 24.10
C GLY A 312 2.48 -9.14 24.78
N ALA A 313 2.83 -10.42 24.66
CA ALA A 313 4.09 -10.95 25.18
C ALA A 313 5.33 -10.40 24.42
N ILE A 314 5.21 -10.27 23.09
CA ILE A 314 6.28 -9.73 22.23
C ILE A 314 6.56 -8.26 22.54
N ILE A 315 5.52 -7.42 22.70
CA ILE A 315 5.68 -5.99 23.04
C ILE A 315 6.36 -5.83 24.40
N ALA A 316 5.93 -6.59 25.41
CA ALA A 316 6.57 -6.58 26.73
C ALA A 316 8.07 -6.95 26.66
N PHE A 317 8.41 -7.99 25.88
CA PHE A 317 9.79 -8.41 25.65
C PHE A 317 10.64 -7.30 25.01
N PHE A 318 10.14 -6.65 23.95
CA PHE A 318 10.88 -5.57 23.27
C PHE A 318 11.07 -4.33 24.16
N VAL A 319 10.07 -3.91 24.94
CA VAL A 319 10.19 -2.76 25.86
C VAL A 319 11.24 -3.02 26.94
N ILE A 320 11.25 -4.23 27.53
CA ILE A 320 12.27 -4.65 28.51
C ILE A 320 13.66 -4.70 27.87
N LYS A 321 13.78 -5.21 26.64
CA LYS A 321 15.03 -5.31 25.88
C LYS A 321 15.59 -3.93 25.51
N ARG A 322 14.75 -2.96 25.10
CA ARG A 322 15.15 -1.58 24.79
C ARG A 322 15.65 -0.83 26.03
N LYS A 323 14.95 -0.94 27.17
CA LYS A 323 15.43 -0.38 28.46
C LYS A 323 16.74 -1.00 28.96
N ARG A 324 16.98 -2.30 28.69
CA ARG A 324 18.27 -2.96 29.03
C ARG A 324 19.43 -2.52 28.15
N LYS A 325 19.21 -2.10 26.89
CA LYS A 325 20.29 -1.63 26.02
C LYS A 325 20.81 -0.25 26.46
N SER A 326 19.91 0.69 26.75
CA SER A 326 20.24 2.07 27.18
C SER A 326 20.95 2.19 28.53
N LYS A 327 21.12 1.10 29.29
CA LYS A 327 21.84 1.06 30.59
C LYS A 327 23.18 0.33 30.53
N ARG A 328 23.69 -0.03 29.34
CA ARG A 328 24.86 -0.92 29.19
C ARG A 328 26.03 -0.32 28.42
N GLU A 329 26.07 1.01 28.29
CA GLU A 329 27.13 1.73 27.56
C GLU A 329 27.90 2.73 28.44
N GLU A 330 27.55 2.90 29.72
CA GLU A 330 28.27 3.76 30.70
C GLU A 330 29.27 3.01 31.62
N HIS A 331 29.44 1.68 31.48
CA HIS A 331 30.13 0.92 32.53
C HIS A 331 30.83 -0.39 32.09
N PHE A 332 31.85 -0.33 31.20
CA PHE A 332 33.00 -1.25 31.26
C PHE A 332 34.23 -0.80 30.42
N GLU A 333 35.20 -0.15 31.05
CA GLU A 333 36.62 -0.17 30.65
C GLU A 333 37.48 -0.28 31.91
N GLN A 334 38.20 -1.39 32.11
CA GLN A 334 39.36 -1.47 33.02
C GLN A 334 40.12 -2.80 32.91
N HIS A 335 41.47 -2.72 32.86
CA HIS A 335 42.48 -3.78 33.06
C HIS A 335 42.48 -4.99 32.08
N GLN A 336 43.44 -5.14 31.15
CA GLN A 336 44.88 -5.50 31.27
C GLN A 336 45.17 -7.03 31.35
N PRO A 337 46.40 -7.52 31.02
CA PRO A 337 47.59 -6.85 30.46
C PRO A 337 48.21 -7.52 29.21
N PHE A 338 49.19 -6.87 28.56
CA PHE A 338 50.39 -7.52 27.98
C PHE A 338 51.55 -6.50 27.79
N THR A 339 52.78 -7.01 27.78
CA THR A 339 54.10 -6.31 27.71
C THR A 339 54.65 -6.25 26.27
N SER A 340 55.57 -5.36 25.83
CA SER A 340 56.19 -4.15 26.41
C SER A 340 57.17 -3.45 25.41
N PHE A 341 57.08 -2.11 25.25
CA PHE A 341 58.14 -1.15 24.81
C PHE A 341 58.87 -1.36 23.44
N PRO A 342 59.64 -0.37 22.90
CA PRO A 342 59.96 0.99 23.39
C PRO A 342 59.49 2.15 22.46
N SER A 343 59.96 3.36 22.80
CA SER A 343 59.55 4.70 22.34
C SER A 343 60.10 5.18 20.99
N ASN A 344 59.56 6.29 20.45
CA ASN A 344 60.30 7.57 20.46
C ASN A 344 59.47 8.84 20.15
N GLU A 345 59.60 9.80 21.07
CA GLU A 345 59.59 11.28 20.99
C GLU A 345 58.49 12.11 20.27
N VAL A 346 58.39 13.36 20.73
CA VAL A 346 57.38 14.40 20.45
C VAL A 346 58.02 15.56 19.68
N LYS A 347 57.26 16.27 18.83
CA LYS A 347 57.43 17.71 18.64
C LYS A 347 56.18 18.41 18.06
N ASP A 348 56.09 19.70 18.39
CA ASP A 348 54.91 20.54 18.24
C ASP A 348 54.76 21.21 16.86
N MET A 349 53.57 21.76 16.59
CA MET A 349 53.30 23.22 16.50
C MET A 349 52.20 23.56 15.47
N LYS A 350 51.35 24.54 15.79
CA LYS A 350 50.44 25.30 14.88
C LYS A 350 51.06 26.70 14.60
N PRO A 351 50.40 27.60 13.86
CA PRO A 351 49.89 27.56 12.48
C PRO A 351 50.49 28.74 11.64
N TYR A 352 50.16 28.88 10.34
CA TYR A 352 49.64 30.15 9.74
C TYR A 352 49.23 29.99 8.24
N GLU A 353 49.04 31.12 7.55
CA GLU A 353 48.20 31.35 6.36
C GLU A 353 48.89 31.29 4.96
N GLU A 354 48.02 31.35 3.93
CA GLU A 354 48.16 31.83 2.53
C GLU A 354 49.53 32.07 1.86
N SER A 355 49.63 31.71 0.56
CA SER A 355 49.82 32.68 -0.56
C SER A 355 50.06 32.04 -1.94
N THR A 356 49.44 32.62 -3.00
CA THR A 356 49.97 32.79 -4.41
C THR A 356 50.40 31.56 -5.24
N THR A 357 50.35 31.51 -6.60
CA THR A 357 49.84 32.39 -7.69
C THR A 357 49.58 31.55 -8.95
N ILE A 358 48.87 32.09 -9.95
CA ILE A 358 48.71 31.51 -11.31
C ILE A 358 49.15 32.56 -12.33
N ASP A 359 49.84 32.13 -13.40
CA ASP A 359 50.02 32.71 -14.76
C ASP A 359 51.21 31.97 -15.43
N VAL A 360 51.45 31.85 -16.75
CA VAL A 360 50.77 32.08 -18.07
C VAL A 360 51.64 31.26 -19.08
N ASP A 361 51.24 30.73 -20.25
CA ASP A 361 50.54 31.28 -21.42
C ASP A 361 49.92 30.15 -22.32
N SER A 362 49.61 30.45 -23.59
CA SER A 362 48.70 29.72 -24.48
C SER A 362 49.22 29.51 -25.93
N LEU A 363 48.42 28.79 -26.74
CA LEU A 363 48.56 28.53 -28.20
C LEU A 363 49.71 27.58 -28.60
N ALA A 364 49.57 26.65 -29.57
CA ALA A 364 48.62 26.58 -30.68
C ALA A 364 48.24 25.13 -31.11
N SER A 365 47.51 25.02 -32.23
CA SER A 365 47.14 23.81 -33.01
C SER A 365 47.24 24.16 -34.52
N PRO A 366 47.08 23.27 -35.53
CA PRO A 366 46.49 21.91 -35.53
C PRO A 366 47.27 20.83 -36.37
N ALA A 367 46.67 19.64 -36.59
CA ALA A 367 46.57 18.93 -37.90
C ALA A 367 46.55 17.37 -37.88
N SER A 368 45.35 16.78 -37.80
CA SER A 368 44.80 15.68 -38.64
C SER A 368 45.61 14.43 -39.10
N VAL A 369 45.08 13.25 -38.71
CA VAL A 369 44.75 12.03 -39.52
C VAL A 369 45.83 10.98 -39.86
N GLY A 370 45.49 9.72 -39.55
CA GLY A 370 46.03 8.49 -40.16
C GLY A 370 45.18 7.25 -39.81
N LEU A 371 44.78 6.45 -40.81
CA LEU A 371 43.90 5.26 -40.66
C LEU A 371 44.62 3.96 -41.09
N LYS A 372 44.35 2.84 -40.41
CA LYS A 372 44.63 1.46 -40.88
C LYS A 372 43.60 0.42 -40.36
N PRO A 373 43.47 -0.76 -40.99
CA PRO A 373 42.24 -1.56 -41.00
C PRO A 373 42.22 -2.80 -40.07
N PRO A 374 41.06 -3.45 -39.88
CA PRO A 374 40.91 -4.64 -39.02
C PRO A 374 41.42 -5.96 -39.65
N ALA A 375 41.60 -6.97 -38.80
CA ALA A 375 42.02 -8.32 -39.16
C ALA A 375 40.87 -9.22 -39.66
N LYS A 376 41.20 -10.41 -40.17
CA LYS A 376 40.32 -11.27 -40.98
C LYS A 376 39.44 -12.23 -40.18
N ILE A 377 38.32 -12.60 -40.82
CA ILE A 377 37.48 -13.75 -40.47
C ILE A 377 38.19 -15.04 -40.88
N GLU A 378 38.15 -16.06 -40.01
CA GLU A 378 38.24 -17.46 -40.44
C GLU A 378 36.86 -18.13 -40.33
N ARG A 379 36.59 -19.04 -41.26
CA ARG A 379 35.33 -19.78 -41.40
C ARG A 379 35.70 -21.14 -41.98
N ASN A 380 35.24 -22.25 -41.38
CA ASN A 380 34.93 -23.51 -42.07
C ASN A 380 34.47 -24.60 -41.10
N LYS A 381 33.81 -25.62 -41.68
CA LYS A 381 33.30 -26.86 -41.08
C LYS A 381 32.05 -26.72 -40.18
N SER A 382 31.07 -27.62 -40.22
CA SER A 382 30.40 -28.37 -41.31
C SER A 382 29.53 -29.44 -40.66
N PHE A 383 28.24 -29.50 -40.98
CA PHE A 383 27.47 -30.75 -40.98
C PHE A 383 26.19 -30.55 -41.78
N ASP A 384 26.00 -31.42 -42.76
CA ASP A 384 24.80 -31.64 -43.56
C ASP A 384 23.92 -32.69 -42.78
N ASP A 385 22.64 -32.95 -43.08
CA ASP A 385 21.75 -32.48 -44.15
C ASP A 385 20.26 -32.65 -43.71
N ASP A 386 19.33 -32.67 -44.68
CA ASP A 386 17.91 -33.12 -44.64
C ASP A 386 16.79 -32.08 -44.30
N ASP A 387 15.85 -31.96 -45.24
CA ASP A 387 14.62 -31.14 -45.22
C ASP A 387 13.40 -31.88 -44.61
N ASP A 388 12.48 -31.13 -43.99
CA ASP A 388 11.03 -31.36 -44.19
C ASP A 388 10.19 -30.06 -43.97
N PHE A 389 9.04 -29.98 -44.65
CA PHE A 389 8.16 -28.81 -44.71
C PHE A 389 7.08 -28.80 -43.63
N SER A 390 7.05 -27.75 -42.79
CA SER A 390 5.78 -27.23 -42.24
C SER A 390 5.86 -25.75 -41.85
N SER A 391 4.71 -25.08 -41.87
CA SER A 391 4.60 -23.62 -41.86
C SER A 391 4.74 -22.99 -40.46
N LYS A 392 5.68 -22.04 -40.33
CA LYS A 392 5.78 -21.15 -39.16
C LYS A 392 5.00 -19.85 -39.39
N PRO A 393 4.15 -19.39 -38.44
CA PRO A 393 3.83 -17.97 -38.35
C PRO A 393 5.09 -17.19 -37.93
N VAL A 394 5.19 -15.91 -38.32
CA VAL A 394 6.40 -15.10 -38.11
C VAL A 394 6.56 -14.72 -36.64
N ALA A 395 7.43 -15.44 -35.92
CA ALA A 395 7.90 -15.03 -34.61
C ALA A 395 8.72 -13.74 -34.73
N ARG A 396 8.23 -12.63 -34.16
CA ARG A 396 9.02 -11.42 -33.99
C ARG A 396 10.15 -11.71 -33.01
N LYS A 397 11.41 -11.63 -33.47
CA LYS A 397 12.56 -11.59 -32.55
C LYS A 397 12.60 -10.22 -31.87
N ASN A 398 11.97 -10.11 -30.70
CA ASN A 398 12.11 -8.95 -29.83
C ASN A 398 13.60 -8.85 -29.43
N ASN A 399 14.27 -7.80 -29.87
CA ASN A 399 15.72 -7.64 -29.76
C ASN A 399 16.09 -7.01 -28.40
N THR A 400 15.63 -7.63 -27.31
CA THR A 400 15.75 -7.12 -25.95
C THR A 400 17.22 -7.00 -25.54
N LYS A 401 17.62 -5.82 -25.05
CA LYS A 401 18.98 -5.59 -24.56
C LYS A 401 19.26 -6.51 -23.35
N PRO A 402 20.49 -7.01 -23.17
CA PRO A 402 20.82 -7.83 -22.01
C PRO A 402 20.66 -7.02 -20.72
N ILE A 403 19.78 -7.50 -19.84
CA ILE A 403 19.48 -6.90 -18.54
C ILE A 403 20.71 -7.04 -17.64
N LYS A 404 21.15 -5.93 -17.03
CA LYS A 404 22.32 -5.92 -16.12
C LYS A 404 21.99 -6.24 -14.66
N ALA A 405 20.70 -6.24 -14.32
CA ALA A 405 20.20 -6.48 -12.96
C ALA A 405 20.19 -7.99 -12.62
N VAL A 406 20.49 -8.34 -11.37
CA VAL A 406 20.53 -9.73 -10.88
C VAL A 406 19.13 -10.34 -10.84
N VAL A 407 18.97 -11.56 -11.35
CA VAL A 407 17.74 -12.36 -11.15
C VAL A 407 17.81 -13.02 -9.77
N TYR A 408 16.80 -12.78 -8.94
CA TYR A 408 16.61 -13.43 -7.65
C TYR A 408 15.46 -14.43 -7.72
N SER A 409 15.56 -15.57 -7.00
CA SER A 409 14.39 -16.42 -6.79
C SER A 409 13.43 -15.80 -5.78
N VAL A 410 12.15 -16.15 -5.84
CA VAL A 410 11.17 -15.70 -4.85
C VAL A 410 11.49 -16.28 -3.46
N ALA A 411 12.10 -17.47 -3.40
CA ALA A 411 12.50 -18.13 -2.17
C ALA A 411 13.64 -17.37 -1.46
N ASP A 412 14.66 -16.91 -2.20
CA ASP A 412 15.74 -16.10 -1.62
C ASP A 412 15.21 -14.78 -1.06
N LEU A 413 14.29 -14.12 -1.80
CA LEU A 413 13.66 -12.88 -1.35
C LEU A 413 12.72 -13.08 -0.17
N GLN A 414 12.00 -14.21 -0.10
CA GLN A 414 11.21 -14.59 1.07
C GLN A 414 12.11 -14.82 2.29
N ILE A 415 13.16 -15.63 2.18
CA ILE A 415 14.12 -15.86 3.27
C ILE A 415 14.73 -14.54 3.75
N ALA A 416 15.23 -13.71 2.83
CA ALA A 416 15.90 -12.46 3.18
C ALA A 416 14.96 -11.38 3.74
N THR A 417 13.64 -11.42 3.48
CA THR A 417 12.64 -10.46 4.02
C THR A 417 11.85 -11.00 5.21
N ASP A 418 12.18 -12.19 5.72
CA ASP A 418 11.38 -12.94 6.70
C ASP A 418 9.92 -13.13 6.22
N SER A 419 9.77 -13.78 5.06
CA SER A 419 8.49 -14.02 4.37
C SER A 419 7.68 -12.74 4.08
N PHE A 420 8.35 -11.64 3.76
CA PHE A 420 7.77 -10.29 3.65
C PHE A 420 7.08 -9.80 4.94
N SER A 421 7.71 -10.08 6.10
CA SER A 421 7.21 -9.66 7.42
C SER A 421 6.98 -8.15 7.51
N MET A 422 5.94 -7.75 8.23
CA MET A 422 5.64 -6.35 8.54
C MET A 422 6.73 -5.70 9.41
N ASP A 423 7.49 -6.49 10.19
CA ASP A 423 8.66 -6.00 10.95
C ASP A 423 9.81 -5.53 10.03
N ASN A 424 9.81 -5.97 8.77
CA ASN A 424 10.75 -5.55 7.73
C ASN A 424 10.13 -4.51 6.76
N LEU A 425 8.89 -4.05 6.95
CA LEU A 425 8.27 -3.05 6.07
C LEU A 425 8.95 -1.68 6.24
N VAL A 426 9.55 -1.16 5.17
CA VAL A 426 10.22 0.16 5.13
C VAL A 426 9.24 1.25 4.72
N GLY A 427 8.29 0.93 3.84
CA GLY A 427 7.25 1.87 3.42
C GLY A 427 6.31 1.29 2.38
N GLU A 428 5.19 1.97 2.16
CA GLU A 428 4.18 1.65 1.15
C GLU A 428 3.85 2.94 0.38
N GLY A 429 3.69 2.84 -0.94
CA GLY A 429 3.52 4.02 -1.80
C GLY A 429 2.93 3.67 -3.17
N THR A 430 2.98 4.64 -4.09
CA THR A 430 2.27 4.64 -5.39
C THR A 430 2.39 3.34 -6.20
N PHE A 431 3.49 2.60 -6.06
CA PHE A 431 3.78 1.40 -6.84
C PHE A 431 3.87 0.12 -5.98
N GLY A 432 3.34 0.12 -4.76
CA GLY A 432 3.39 -1.02 -3.83
C GLY A 432 4.35 -0.83 -2.64
N ARG A 433 4.83 -1.94 -2.08
CA ARG A 433 5.51 -2.01 -0.77
C ARG A 433 7.01 -2.21 -0.90
N VAL A 434 7.79 -1.58 -0.02
CA VAL A 434 9.23 -1.78 0.10
C VAL A 434 9.53 -2.47 1.41
N TYR A 435 10.18 -3.63 1.33
CA TYR A 435 10.66 -4.40 2.49
C TYR A 435 12.17 -4.31 2.58
N ARG A 436 12.70 -4.19 3.79
CA ARG A 436 14.12 -4.41 4.07
C ARG A 436 14.39 -5.91 3.94
N SER A 437 15.40 -6.28 3.17
CA SER A 437 15.93 -7.63 3.16
C SER A 437 17.35 -7.68 3.72
N GLN A 438 17.73 -8.82 4.29
CA GLN A 438 19.08 -9.11 4.74
C GLN A 438 19.44 -10.53 4.32
N PHE A 439 20.43 -10.65 3.43
CA PHE A 439 20.89 -11.91 2.88
C PHE A 439 21.96 -12.56 3.78
N ASN A 440 22.24 -13.85 3.54
CA ASN A 440 23.17 -14.65 4.33
C ASN A 440 24.64 -14.19 4.23
N ASP A 441 24.99 -13.42 3.19
CA ASP A 441 26.29 -12.74 3.02
C ASP A 441 26.40 -11.45 3.85
N GLY A 442 25.33 -11.05 4.54
CA GLY A 442 25.22 -9.80 5.29
C GLY A 442 24.78 -8.59 4.45
N LYS A 443 24.54 -8.75 3.14
CA LYS A 443 24.05 -7.66 2.28
C LYS A 443 22.63 -7.27 2.68
N VAL A 444 22.38 -5.97 2.80
CA VAL A 444 21.07 -5.42 3.17
C VAL A 444 20.52 -4.65 1.97
N LEU A 445 19.37 -5.05 1.45
CA LEU A 445 18.74 -4.47 0.26
C LEU A 445 17.29 -4.04 0.55
N ALA A 446 16.70 -3.30 -0.39
CA ALA A 446 15.31 -2.88 -0.39
C ALA A 446 14.57 -3.63 -1.49
N VAL A 447 13.65 -4.52 -1.10
CA VAL A 447 12.83 -5.35 -2.01
C VAL A 447 11.46 -4.70 -2.18
N LYS A 448 11.23 -4.10 -3.34
CA LYS A 448 9.97 -3.48 -3.72
C LYS A 448 9.06 -4.50 -4.40
N LYS A 449 7.99 -4.90 -3.71
CA LYS A 449 6.90 -5.71 -4.24
C LYS A 449 5.90 -4.80 -4.94
N LEU A 450 5.75 -4.96 -6.25
CA LEU A 450 4.89 -4.10 -7.06
C LEU A 450 3.41 -4.44 -6.84
N ASP A 451 2.57 -3.41 -6.77
CA ASP A 451 1.12 -3.57 -6.74
C ASP A 451 0.56 -3.71 -8.17
N CYS A 452 0.21 -4.94 -8.54
CA CYS A 452 -0.34 -5.27 -9.86
C CYS A 452 -1.76 -4.71 -10.09
N THR A 453 -2.42 -4.14 -9.08
CA THR A 453 -3.70 -3.41 -9.28
C THR A 453 -3.47 -1.98 -9.78
N VAL A 454 -2.31 -1.39 -9.47
CA VAL A 454 -1.87 -0.08 -9.99
C VAL A 454 -1.03 -0.24 -11.27
N ILE A 455 -0.29 -1.35 -11.38
CA ILE A 455 0.51 -1.71 -12.56
C ILE A 455 -0.06 -2.98 -13.21
N PRO A 456 -1.12 -2.85 -14.05
CA PRO A 456 -1.71 -4.00 -14.72
C PRO A 456 -0.84 -4.47 -15.89
N PHE A 457 0.12 -5.35 -15.58
CA PHE A 457 0.86 -6.12 -16.60
C PHE A 457 -0.12 -7.02 -17.37
N GLN A 458 -0.18 -6.86 -18.69
CA GLN A 458 -1.00 -7.68 -19.60
C GLN A 458 -0.25 -8.95 -20.01
N SER A 459 1.08 -8.92 -19.98
CA SER A 459 1.95 -10.09 -20.19
C SER A 459 3.17 -10.08 -19.25
N SER A 460 3.87 -11.21 -19.18
CA SER A 460 5.17 -11.29 -18.52
C SER A 460 6.29 -10.54 -19.29
N GLU A 461 6.11 -10.27 -20.59
CA GLU A 461 7.06 -9.48 -21.38
C GLU A 461 7.06 -8.01 -20.94
N ASP A 462 5.89 -7.46 -20.57
CA ASP A 462 5.72 -6.09 -20.08
C ASP A 462 6.66 -5.77 -18.88
N PHE A 463 6.78 -6.73 -17.95
CA PHE A 463 7.65 -6.59 -16.79
C PHE A 463 9.13 -6.75 -17.14
N VAL A 464 9.46 -7.62 -18.11
CA VAL A 464 10.83 -7.77 -18.62
C VAL A 464 11.28 -6.51 -19.37
N GLU A 465 10.40 -5.88 -20.15
CA GLU A 465 10.65 -4.59 -20.77
C GLU A 465 10.83 -3.49 -19.72
N LEU A 466 10.00 -3.45 -18.67
CA LEU A 466 10.14 -2.52 -17.56
C LEU A 466 11.51 -2.67 -16.86
N VAL A 467 11.89 -3.89 -16.49
CA VAL A 467 13.17 -4.19 -15.85
C VAL A 467 14.33 -3.81 -16.77
N SER A 468 14.24 -4.12 -18.08
CA SER A 468 15.22 -3.70 -19.08
C SER A 468 15.40 -2.18 -19.10
N ASN A 469 14.30 -1.42 -19.17
CA ASN A 469 14.31 0.04 -19.25
C ASN A 469 14.79 0.72 -17.96
N ILE A 470 14.61 0.10 -16.78
CA ILE A 470 15.17 0.60 -15.52
C ILE A 470 16.65 0.21 -15.38
N SER A 471 17.05 -1.00 -15.80
CA SER A 471 18.42 -1.53 -15.63
C SER A 471 19.51 -0.83 -16.47
N ILE A 472 19.12 0.11 -17.33
CA ILE A 472 20.04 0.98 -18.08
C ILE A 472 20.26 2.35 -17.44
N LEU A 473 19.51 2.71 -16.39
CA LEU A 473 19.65 3.96 -15.65
C LEU A 473 20.82 3.82 -14.66
N HIS A 474 21.83 4.69 -14.79
CA HIS A 474 23.05 4.66 -13.98
C HIS A 474 23.55 6.08 -13.73
N HIS A 475 23.46 6.55 -12.49
CA HIS A 475 23.83 7.90 -12.06
C HIS A 475 23.94 7.94 -10.52
N PRO A 476 25.00 8.55 -9.92
CA PRO A 476 25.27 8.51 -8.46
C PRO A 476 24.27 9.26 -7.55
N ASN A 477 23.16 9.75 -8.10
CA ASN A 477 22.01 10.28 -7.34
C ASN A 477 20.67 9.63 -7.72
N LEU A 478 20.69 8.48 -8.40
CA LEU A 478 19.54 7.60 -8.59
C LEU A 478 19.67 6.38 -7.68
N ASN A 479 18.54 5.85 -7.21
CA ASN A 479 18.53 4.56 -6.52
C ASN A 479 18.49 3.43 -7.57
N GLU A 480 19.66 2.91 -7.95
CA GLU A 480 19.83 1.98 -9.07
C GLU A 480 19.28 0.57 -8.81
N LEU A 481 18.84 -0.09 -9.88
CA LEU A 481 18.23 -1.43 -9.82
C LEU A 481 19.31 -2.52 -9.70
N VAL A 482 19.47 -3.06 -8.50
CA VAL A 482 20.39 -4.17 -8.18
C VAL A 482 19.89 -5.49 -8.78
N GLY A 483 18.58 -5.72 -8.77
CA GLY A 483 18.00 -6.98 -9.24
C GLY A 483 16.48 -7.00 -9.32
N TYR A 484 15.91 -8.15 -9.68
CA TYR A 484 14.47 -8.35 -9.83
C TYR A 484 14.08 -9.82 -9.64
N CYS A 485 12.79 -10.07 -9.45
CA CYS A 485 12.18 -11.40 -9.52
C CYS A 485 10.83 -11.32 -10.24
N MET A 486 10.49 -12.37 -10.99
CA MET A 486 9.25 -12.51 -11.78
C MET A 486 8.59 -13.90 -11.61
N GLU A 487 9.03 -14.67 -10.60
CA GLU A 487 8.57 -16.04 -10.38
C GLU A 487 7.18 -16.09 -9.73
N HIS A 488 6.39 -17.13 -10.04
CA HIS A 488 5.10 -17.40 -9.41
C HIS A 488 4.13 -16.18 -9.36
N GLY A 489 4.17 -15.34 -10.41
CA GLY A 489 3.35 -14.13 -10.52
C GLY A 489 3.73 -13.01 -9.54
N GLN A 490 4.89 -13.08 -8.89
CA GLN A 490 5.41 -12.02 -8.02
C GLN A 490 6.31 -11.08 -8.82
N HIS A 491 5.90 -9.82 -8.97
CA HIS A 491 6.69 -8.78 -9.62
C HIS A 491 7.45 -7.97 -8.56
N LEU A 492 8.77 -8.18 -8.50
CA LEU A 492 9.65 -7.67 -7.45
C LEU A 492 10.86 -6.96 -8.06
N LEU A 493 11.18 -5.77 -7.56
CA LEU A 493 12.38 -4.99 -7.90
C LEU A 493 13.26 -4.86 -6.67
N VAL A 494 14.58 -4.96 -6.82
CA VAL A 494 15.56 -4.98 -5.72
C VAL A 494 16.55 -3.84 -5.89
N TYR A 495 16.73 -3.04 -4.84
CA TYR A 495 17.58 -1.84 -4.78
C TYR A 495 18.47 -1.89 -3.54
N ASP A 496 19.48 -1.02 -3.43
CA ASP A 496 20.25 -0.87 -2.19
C ASP A 496 19.42 -0.22 -1.04
N PHE A 497 19.78 -0.53 0.22
CA PHE A 497 19.04 -0.08 1.41
C PHE A 497 19.68 1.14 2.09
N HIS A 498 19.03 2.29 1.94
CA HIS A 498 19.45 3.57 2.50
C HIS A 498 19.02 3.74 3.96
N ARG A 499 19.97 3.62 4.89
CA ARG A 499 19.69 3.56 6.34
C ARG A 499 19.12 4.84 6.96
N ASN A 500 19.32 6.01 6.34
CA ASN A 500 18.77 7.28 6.84
C ASN A 500 17.34 7.55 6.33
N GLY A 501 16.71 6.58 5.64
CA GLY A 501 15.32 6.68 5.18
C GLY A 501 15.13 7.65 4.02
N SER A 502 13.96 8.28 3.95
CA SER A 502 13.66 9.32 2.98
C SER A 502 13.84 10.73 3.55
N LEU A 503 14.01 11.70 2.66
CA LEU A 503 14.00 13.12 3.00
C LEU A 503 12.68 13.55 3.66
N HIS A 504 11.55 12.88 3.38
CA HIS A 504 10.28 13.16 4.06
C HIS A 504 10.37 12.88 5.56
N ASP A 505 10.95 11.74 5.93
CA ASP A 505 11.04 11.29 7.32
C ASP A 505 11.91 12.24 8.14
N LEU A 506 13.08 12.65 7.60
CA LEU A 506 13.98 13.61 8.25
C LEU A 506 13.47 15.06 8.28
N LEU A 507 12.39 15.38 7.55
CA LEU A 507 11.75 16.70 7.56
C LEU A 507 10.47 16.76 8.41
N HIS A 508 9.83 15.63 8.69
CA HIS A 508 8.48 15.60 9.26
C HIS A 508 8.26 14.58 10.38
N LEU A 509 9.10 13.55 10.50
CA LEU A 509 8.98 12.45 11.48
C LEU A 509 10.20 12.37 12.41
N SER A 510 10.93 13.47 12.57
CA SER A 510 12.16 13.59 13.34
C SER A 510 11.89 13.67 14.85
N ASP A 511 12.23 12.59 15.58
CA ASP A 511 12.21 12.53 17.06
C ASP A 511 12.94 13.71 17.72
N GLU A 512 12.56 14.05 18.96
CA GLU A 512 13.15 15.12 19.81
C GLU A 512 14.67 14.97 20.04
N TYR A 513 15.22 13.78 19.84
CA TYR A 513 16.66 13.48 19.93
C TYR A 513 17.41 13.51 18.59
N SER A 514 16.69 13.64 17.47
CA SER A 514 17.28 13.64 16.13
C SER A 514 17.68 15.07 15.73
N LYS A 515 18.90 15.23 15.20
CA LYS A 515 19.40 16.54 14.78
C LYS A 515 18.74 16.94 13.45
N PRO A 516 18.08 18.11 13.35
CA PRO A 516 17.46 18.54 12.10
C PRO A 516 18.51 18.75 11.01
N LEU A 517 18.16 18.41 9.76
CA LEU A 517 19.06 18.56 8.60
C LEU A 517 19.63 19.97 8.51
N SER A 518 20.96 20.08 8.48
CA SER A 518 21.66 21.36 8.35
C SER A 518 21.37 22.05 7.01
N TRP A 519 21.54 23.37 6.93
CA TRP A 519 21.33 24.10 5.67
C TRP A 519 22.25 23.59 4.54
N ASN A 520 23.51 23.29 4.85
CA ASN A 520 24.46 22.71 3.89
C ASN A 520 24.02 21.31 3.43
N SER A 521 23.47 20.49 4.34
CA SER A 521 22.87 19.18 3.99
C SER A 521 21.67 19.37 3.04
N ARG A 522 20.81 20.35 3.29
CA ARG A 522 19.65 20.65 2.42
C ARG A 522 20.08 21.10 1.02
N ILE A 523 21.13 21.93 0.91
CA ILE A 523 21.73 22.32 -0.38
C ILE A 523 22.31 21.10 -1.10
N LYS A 524 23.10 20.26 -0.40
CA LYS A 524 23.68 19.01 -0.95
C LYS A 524 22.59 18.10 -1.54
N ILE A 525 21.50 17.91 -0.80
CA ILE A 525 20.35 17.10 -1.19
C ILE A 525 19.62 17.72 -2.40
N ALA A 526 19.34 19.03 -2.38
CA ALA A 526 18.69 19.71 -3.50
C ALA A 526 19.52 19.62 -4.80
N LEU A 527 20.83 19.83 -4.71
CA LEU A 527 21.74 19.78 -5.86
C LEU A 527 21.88 18.37 -6.45
N GLY A 528 22.05 17.34 -5.60
CA GLY A 528 22.14 15.96 -6.09
C GLY A 528 20.81 15.45 -6.68
N SER A 529 19.66 15.80 -6.09
CA SER A 529 18.36 15.50 -6.69
C SER A 529 18.11 16.26 -7.99
N ALA A 530 18.61 17.49 -8.14
CA ALA A 530 18.55 18.22 -9.41
C ALA A 530 19.38 17.53 -10.50
N ARG A 531 20.61 17.10 -10.20
CA ARG A 531 21.47 16.33 -11.11
C ARG A 531 20.84 15.00 -11.54
N ALA A 532 20.14 14.32 -10.64
CA ALA A 532 19.39 13.11 -10.97
C ALA A 532 18.29 13.38 -12.01
N LEU A 533 17.57 14.50 -11.91
CA LEU A 533 16.55 14.90 -12.89
C LEU A 533 17.17 15.38 -14.21
N GLU A 534 18.25 16.15 -14.16
CA GLU A 534 19.05 16.58 -15.33
C GLU A 534 19.55 15.36 -16.14
N TYR A 535 20.13 14.36 -15.47
CA TYR A 535 20.50 13.09 -16.09
C TYR A 535 19.31 12.39 -16.77
N LEU A 536 18.18 12.26 -16.05
CA LEU A 536 16.99 11.59 -16.59
C LEU A 536 16.37 12.33 -17.78
N HIS A 537 16.45 13.66 -17.81
CA HIS A 537 15.85 14.46 -18.88
C HIS A 537 16.77 14.63 -20.09
N GLU A 538 18.06 14.94 -19.88
CA GLU A 538 18.98 15.37 -20.94
C GLU A 538 19.96 14.28 -21.40
N VAL A 539 20.30 13.31 -20.52
CA VAL A 539 21.31 12.27 -20.79
C VAL A 539 20.67 10.94 -21.19
N CYS A 540 19.49 10.60 -20.66
CA CYS A 540 18.76 9.42 -21.09
C CYS A 540 18.17 9.59 -22.51
N SER A 541 18.28 8.55 -23.33
CA SER A 541 17.70 8.49 -24.68
C SER A 541 16.89 7.18 -24.85
N PRO A 542 15.55 7.24 -24.93
CA PRO A 542 14.70 8.44 -24.84
C PRO A 542 14.74 9.10 -23.44
N SER A 543 14.37 10.38 -23.39
CA SER A 543 14.25 11.18 -22.16
C SER A 543 13.21 10.59 -21.19
N VAL A 544 13.54 10.55 -19.89
CA VAL A 544 12.78 9.84 -18.85
C VAL A 544 12.16 10.84 -17.87
N VAL A 545 10.92 11.25 -18.12
CA VAL A 545 10.17 12.10 -17.19
C VAL A 545 9.76 11.31 -15.94
N HIS A 546 10.25 11.71 -14.76
CA HIS A 546 10.05 10.93 -13.52
C HIS A 546 8.57 10.84 -13.05
N LYS A 547 7.76 11.88 -13.27
CA LYS A 547 6.36 12.09 -12.80
C LYS A 547 6.08 11.99 -11.27
N ASN A 548 6.76 11.15 -10.50
CA ASN A 548 6.55 10.94 -9.04
C ASN A 548 7.61 11.61 -8.14
N PHE A 549 8.28 12.68 -8.59
CA PHE A 549 9.32 13.34 -7.81
C PHE A 549 8.73 14.06 -6.58
N LYS A 550 9.15 13.67 -5.37
CA LYS A 550 8.68 14.15 -4.06
C LYS A 550 9.64 13.74 -2.94
N SER A 551 9.55 14.34 -1.75
CA SER A 551 10.50 14.08 -0.65
C SER A 551 10.52 12.64 -0.13
N SER A 552 9.43 11.87 -0.23
CA SER A 552 9.44 10.44 0.12
C SER A 552 10.20 9.57 -0.88
N ASN A 553 10.47 10.09 -2.07
CA ASN A 553 11.17 9.42 -3.17
C ASN A 553 12.62 9.94 -3.33
N ILE A 554 13.12 10.66 -2.34
CA ILE A 554 14.52 11.05 -2.22
C ILE A 554 15.07 10.31 -1.01
N LEU A 555 15.74 9.18 -1.25
CA LEU A 555 16.38 8.38 -0.21
C LEU A 555 17.73 9.00 0.16
N LEU A 556 18.20 8.73 1.37
CA LEU A 556 19.43 9.35 1.90
C LEU A 556 20.38 8.28 2.45
N ASP A 557 21.62 8.29 1.96
CA ASP A 557 22.68 7.44 2.49
C ASP A 557 23.27 8.00 3.80
N SER A 558 24.28 7.31 4.34
CA SER A 558 24.96 7.65 5.59
C SER A 558 25.62 9.04 5.60
N GLU A 559 25.87 9.66 4.43
CA GLU A 559 26.48 10.97 4.28
C GLU A 559 25.46 12.05 3.85
N TYR A 560 24.18 11.68 3.78
CA TYR A 560 23.10 12.48 3.19
C TYR A 560 23.36 12.86 1.72
N ASN A 561 23.98 11.99 0.92
CA ASN A 561 23.84 12.09 -0.53
C ASN A 561 22.40 11.65 -0.91
N PRO A 562 21.72 12.36 -1.84
CA PRO A 562 20.39 12.00 -2.29
C PRO A 562 20.42 10.89 -3.34
N HIS A 563 19.53 9.91 -3.18
CA HIS A 563 19.32 8.80 -4.11
C HIS A 563 17.84 8.78 -4.50
N VAL A 564 17.53 9.31 -5.69
CA VAL A 564 16.15 9.48 -6.17
C VAL A 564 15.59 8.13 -6.62
N SER A 565 14.46 7.71 -6.03
CA SER A 565 13.83 6.41 -6.26
C SER A 565 12.60 6.49 -7.16
N ASP A 566 12.26 5.36 -7.78
CA ASP A 566 11.12 5.20 -8.71
C ASP A 566 11.30 5.84 -10.10
N ALA A 567 12.54 6.15 -10.48
CA ALA A 567 12.88 6.46 -11.87
C ALA A 567 12.51 5.30 -12.81
N GLY A 568 11.99 5.61 -13.99
CA GLY A 568 11.51 4.63 -14.97
C GLY A 568 10.10 4.07 -14.73
N LEU A 569 9.48 4.23 -13.55
CA LEU A 569 8.11 3.76 -13.26
C LEU A 569 7.00 4.71 -13.76
N ALA A 570 7.35 5.78 -14.48
CA ALA A 570 6.46 6.89 -14.83
C ALA A 570 5.39 6.57 -15.89
N SER A 571 5.54 5.47 -16.63
CA SER A 571 4.54 4.95 -17.59
C SER A 571 3.21 4.60 -16.90
N PHE A 572 3.25 4.20 -15.63
CA PHE A 572 2.09 3.74 -14.86
C PHE A 572 1.41 4.85 -14.05
N ILE A 573 1.82 6.12 -14.22
CA ILE A 573 1.14 7.27 -13.61
C ILE A 573 0.22 7.91 -14.66
N PRO A 574 -1.12 7.87 -14.48
CA PRO A 574 -2.07 8.44 -15.42
C PRO A 574 -1.88 9.96 -15.59
N ASP A 575 -1.88 10.44 -16.83
CA ASP A 575 -1.69 11.88 -17.13
C ASP A 575 -2.80 12.80 -16.57
N ALA A 576 -3.89 12.22 -16.05
CA ALA A 576 -4.91 12.94 -15.30
C ALA A 576 -4.35 13.61 -14.03
N GLU A 577 -3.49 12.94 -13.26
CA GLU A 577 -2.82 13.55 -12.09
C GLU A 577 -1.98 14.76 -12.51
N PHE A 578 -1.25 14.65 -13.62
CA PHE A 578 -0.37 15.71 -14.11
C PHE A 578 -1.17 16.93 -14.60
N ARG A 579 -2.33 16.71 -15.24
CA ARG A 579 -3.24 17.78 -15.66
C ARG A 579 -3.94 18.48 -14.50
N LEU A 580 -4.09 17.84 -13.33
CA LEU A 580 -4.59 18.49 -12.13
C LEU A 580 -3.53 19.39 -11.49
N ARG A 581 -2.28 18.92 -11.35
CA ARG A 581 -1.19 19.71 -10.76
C ARG A 581 -0.87 21.00 -11.53
N ASN A 582 -1.02 21.00 -12.85
CA ASN A 582 -0.75 22.17 -13.70
C ASN A 582 -1.94 23.14 -13.86
N ARG A 583 -3.05 22.96 -13.12
CA ARG A 583 -4.20 23.88 -13.13
C ARG A 583 -4.12 24.99 -12.07
N VAL A 584 -2.97 25.65 -11.98
CA VAL A 584 -2.88 26.99 -11.36
C VAL A 584 -3.13 28.03 -12.46
N PRO A 585 -4.25 28.79 -12.43
CA PRO A 585 -4.54 29.79 -13.47
C PRO A 585 -3.60 30.99 -13.36
N GLY A 586 -2.51 30.98 -14.13
CA GLY A 586 -1.53 32.08 -14.18
C GLY A 586 -0.14 31.70 -14.72
N ALA A 587 0.25 30.43 -14.65
CA ALA A 587 1.53 29.98 -15.20
C ALA A 587 1.46 29.83 -16.73
N LEU A 588 2.11 30.75 -17.46
CA LEU A 588 2.35 30.59 -18.89
C LEU A 588 3.28 29.39 -19.15
N PRO A 589 3.05 28.58 -20.20
CA PRO A 589 3.93 27.48 -20.54
C PRO A 589 5.25 28.00 -21.12
N GLN A 590 6.30 28.07 -20.30
CA GLN A 590 7.65 28.22 -20.82
C GLN A 590 8.03 26.97 -21.62
N ARG A 591 8.06 27.13 -22.95
CA ARG A 591 8.92 26.29 -23.78
C ARG A 591 10.36 26.58 -23.38
N TRP A 592 11.08 25.54 -22.99
CA TRP A 592 12.53 25.53 -23.01
C TRP A 592 12.98 24.88 -24.32
N THR A 593 14.07 25.39 -24.88
CA THR A 593 14.72 25.00 -26.14
C THR A 593 16.17 24.69 -25.88
#